data_AF-A0AAU7TJ42-F1
#
_entry.id   AF-A0AAU7TJ42-F1
#
_cell.length_a   1.000
_cell.length_b   1.000
_cell.length_c   1.000
_cell.angle_alpha   90.00
_cell.angle_beta   90.00
_cell.angle_gamma   90.00
#
_symmetry.space_group_name_H-M   'P 1'
#
loop_
_entity.id
_entity.type
_entity.pdbx_description
1 polymer ?
#
loop_
_entity_poly.entity_id
_entity_poly.type
_entity_poly.pdbx_seq_one_letter_code
_entity_poly.pdbx_strand_id
1 'polypeptide(L)'
;MLLLTTTGARTGRPHTAILGYYPDGDRVLVVGSAGGSPKHPDWYHNLLARPEVEVDLGLFQYQATAVVLRDAERDEVFARLVEADAGWGEYQKGTTRTLPVVALVSQPGPPSGGSSFADTLKTIHKAFRRELALIRHEIATSGTLGAQLRINCLTVCQGLHYHHTGESAGLFPALLAQHPELGDVIAVLQKEHDEIAVLLGELEKLVGSDLLGQVDELIAQLNAHLDREEAALLPYL
;
A
#
# COMPACT_ATOMS: atom_id res chain seq x y z
N MET A 1 -4.02 2.46 -9.33
CA MET A 1 -4.38 1.26 -10.12
C MET A 1 -3.64 0.08 -9.50
N LEU A 2 -4.27 -1.09 -9.39
CA LEU A 2 -3.71 -2.32 -8.81
C LEU A 2 -3.76 -3.43 -9.86
N LEU A 3 -2.71 -4.23 -9.99
CA LEU A 3 -2.69 -5.50 -10.71
C LEU A 3 -2.89 -6.63 -9.69
N LEU A 4 -3.97 -7.39 -9.87
CA LEU A 4 -4.30 -8.54 -9.03
C LEU A 4 -4.09 -9.82 -9.82
N THR A 5 -3.10 -10.61 -9.45
CA THR A 5 -2.88 -11.94 -10.03
C THR A 5 -3.53 -13.00 -9.16
N THR A 6 -4.48 -13.73 -9.75
CA THR A 6 -5.25 -14.80 -9.10
C THR A 6 -5.01 -16.14 -9.80
N THR A 7 -5.21 -17.25 -9.08
CA THR A 7 -5.18 -18.59 -9.70
C THR A 7 -6.56 -18.97 -10.23
N GLY A 8 -6.68 -19.23 -11.53
CA GLY A 8 -7.95 -19.53 -12.19
C GLY A 8 -8.66 -20.75 -11.58
N ALA A 9 -9.85 -20.58 -11.00
CA ALA A 9 -10.57 -21.64 -10.28
C ALA A 9 -10.79 -22.92 -11.11
N ARG A 10 -11.00 -22.75 -12.43
CA ARG A 10 -11.20 -23.86 -13.38
C ARG A 10 -9.91 -24.33 -14.05
N THR A 11 -8.93 -23.46 -14.20
CA THR A 11 -7.78 -23.69 -15.10
C THR A 11 -6.47 -23.94 -14.35
N GLY A 12 -6.38 -23.54 -13.08
CA GLY A 12 -5.14 -23.56 -12.30
C GLY A 12 -4.06 -22.59 -12.80
N ARG A 13 -4.34 -21.76 -13.81
CA ARG A 13 -3.37 -20.82 -14.40
C ARG A 13 -3.45 -19.44 -13.74
N PRO A 14 -2.36 -18.66 -13.71
CA PRO A 14 -2.40 -17.28 -13.24
C PRO A 14 -3.22 -16.40 -14.20
N HIS A 15 -4.04 -15.50 -13.64
CA HIS A 15 -4.82 -14.49 -14.35
C HIS A 15 -4.67 -13.13 -13.66
N THR A 16 -4.25 -12.12 -14.41
CA THR A 16 -4.06 -10.75 -13.89
C THR A 16 -5.22 -9.85 -14.29
N ALA A 17 -5.82 -9.18 -13.31
CA ALA A 17 -6.85 -8.17 -13.51
C ALA A 17 -6.34 -6.78 -13.09
N ILE A 18 -6.72 -5.75 -13.85
CA ILE A 18 -6.46 -4.35 -13.53
C ILE A 18 -7.64 -3.80 -12.74
N LEU A 19 -7.41 -3.34 -11.52
CA LEU A 19 -8.46 -2.92 -10.59
C LEU A 19 -8.23 -1.51 -10.03
N GLY A 20 -9.34 -0.82 -9.75
CA GLY A 20 -9.35 0.25 -8.76
C GLY A 20 -9.23 -0.35 -7.36
N TYR A 21 -8.57 0.35 -6.46
CA TYR A 21 -8.38 -0.10 -5.09
C TYR A 21 -8.48 1.07 -4.11
N TYR A 22 -8.75 0.74 -2.85
CA TYR A 22 -8.79 1.69 -1.75
C TYR A 22 -7.93 1.18 -0.61
N PRO A 23 -7.01 1.99 -0.10
CA PRO A 23 -6.29 1.64 1.10
C PRO A 23 -7.19 1.63 2.34
N ASP A 24 -6.91 0.74 3.30
CA ASP A 24 -7.65 0.63 4.56
C ASP A 24 -6.74 0.08 5.67
N GLY A 25 -6.00 0.96 6.35
CA GLY A 25 -5.05 0.54 7.39
C GLY A 25 -3.94 -0.35 6.83
N ASP A 26 -3.85 -1.59 7.33
CA ASP A 26 -2.84 -2.59 6.96
C ASP A 26 -3.24 -3.46 5.75
N ARG A 27 -4.39 -3.19 5.14
CA ARG A 27 -4.96 -3.95 4.02
C ARG A 27 -5.35 -3.04 2.86
N VAL A 28 -5.48 -3.65 1.68
CA VAL A 28 -5.97 -2.97 0.48
C VAL A 28 -7.34 -3.53 0.09
N LEU A 29 -8.31 -2.67 -0.15
CA LEU A 29 -9.66 -3.02 -0.56
C LEU A 29 -9.82 -2.98 -2.07
N VAL A 30 -10.45 -4.00 -2.63
CA VAL A 30 -10.90 -4.03 -4.04
C VAL A 30 -12.39 -4.37 -4.12
N VAL A 31 -13.08 -3.81 -5.11
CA VAL A 31 -14.53 -3.98 -5.27
C VAL A 31 -14.83 -4.79 -6.54
N GLY A 32 -15.59 -5.89 -6.39
CA GLY A 32 -16.08 -6.70 -7.50
C GLY A 32 -17.24 -6.07 -8.27
N SER A 33 -17.09 -4.84 -8.74
CA SER A 33 -18.17 -4.09 -9.40
C SER A 33 -18.49 -4.61 -10.79
N ALA A 34 -17.48 -4.98 -11.58
CA ALA A 34 -17.61 -5.32 -13.00
C ALA A 34 -18.50 -4.31 -13.75
N GLY A 35 -18.38 -3.02 -13.42
CA GLY A 35 -19.20 -1.95 -14.01
C GLY A 35 -20.70 -2.06 -13.78
N GLY A 36 -21.15 -2.74 -12.72
CA GLY A 36 -22.57 -2.99 -12.46
C GLY A 36 -23.14 -4.21 -13.22
N SER A 37 -22.28 -5.05 -13.80
CA SER A 37 -22.72 -6.29 -14.44
C SER A 37 -23.53 -7.19 -13.48
N PRO A 38 -24.56 -7.92 -13.96
CA PRO A 38 -25.29 -8.90 -13.16
C PRO A 38 -24.45 -10.11 -12.74
N LYS A 39 -23.25 -10.28 -13.31
CA LYS A 39 -22.31 -11.35 -12.96
C LYS A 39 -21.12 -10.79 -12.17
N HIS A 40 -20.61 -11.59 -11.24
CA HIS A 40 -19.33 -11.30 -10.60
C HIS A 40 -18.17 -11.45 -11.61
N PRO A 41 -17.07 -10.69 -11.44
CA PRO A 41 -15.90 -10.84 -12.29
C PRO A 41 -15.16 -12.15 -12.03
N ASP A 42 -14.45 -12.66 -13.03
CA ASP A 42 -13.76 -13.96 -12.93
C ASP A 42 -12.73 -14.01 -11.79
N TRP A 43 -12.01 -12.91 -11.54
CA TRP A 43 -11.05 -12.84 -10.42
C TRP A 43 -11.71 -13.04 -9.05
N TYR A 44 -12.99 -12.66 -8.89
CA TYR A 44 -13.74 -12.89 -7.66
C TYR A 44 -14.09 -14.37 -7.49
N HIS A 45 -14.40 -15.08 -8.58
CA HIS A 45 -14.58 -16.53 -8.51
C HIS A 45 -13.27 -17.27 -8.23
N ASN A 46 -12.15 -16.74 -8.74
CA ASN A 46 -10.82 -17.30 -8.49
C ASN A 46 -10.45 -17.21 -7.00
N LEU A 47 -10.60 -16.04 -6.38
CA LEU A 47 -10.25 -15.87 -4.95
C LEU A 47 -11.11 -16.71 -4.00
N LEU A 48 -12.38 -16.97 -4.37
CA LEU A 48 -13.25 -17.83 -3.56
C LEU A 48 -12.76 -19.28 -3.55
N ALA A 49 -12.08 -19.71 -4.61
CA ALA A 49 -11.49 -21.04 -4.71
C ALA A 49 -10.08 -21.09 -4.10
N ARG A 50 -9.28 -20.02 -4.27
CA ARG A 50 -7.90 -19.90 -3.81
C ARG A 50 -7.61 -18.45 -3.39
N PRO A 51 -7.60 -18.14 -2.08
CA PRO A 51 -7.48 -16.77 -1.59
C PRO A 51 -6.07 -16.20 -1.70
N GLU A 52 -5.05 -17.02 -1.97
CA GLU A 52 -3.68 -16.56 -2.17
C GLU A 52 -3.55 -15.84 -3.52
N VAL A 53 -3.10 -14.59 -3.45
CA VAL A 53 -3.00 -13.69 -4.60
C VAL A 53 -1.70 -12.92 -4.55
N GLU A 54 -1.27 -12.47 -5.72
CA GLU A 54 -0.19 -11.51 -5.82
C GLU A 54 -0.78 -10.14 -6.16
N VAL A 55 -0.32 -9.14 -5.41
CA VAL A 55 -0.73 -7.74 -5.55
C VAL A 55 0.45 -6.96 -6.06
N ASP A 56 0.26 -6.26 -7.17
CA ASP A 56 1.23 -5.34 -7.73
C ASP A 56 0.61 -3.93 -7.82
N LEU A 57 1.18 -3.01 -7.05
CA LEU A 57 0.81 -1.59 -6.96
C LEU A 57 1.78 -0.70 -7.77
N GLY A 58 2.56 -1.29 -8.68
CA GLY A 58 3.62 -0.67 -9.45
C GLY A 58 4.96 -0.65 -8.73
N LEU A 59 4.98 -0.14 -7.49
CA LEU A 59 6.20 -0.03 -6.67
C LEU A 59 6.36 -1.17 -5.67
N PHE A 60 5.24 -1.79 -5.30
CA PHE A 60 5.17 -2.87 -4.34
C PHE A 60 4.51 -4.06 -4.98
N GLN A 61 5.23 -5.18 -4.98
CA GLN A 61 4.70 -6.47 -5.37
C GLN A 61 4.82 -7.40 -4.16
N TYR A 62 3.68 -7.91 -3.70
CA TYR A 62 3.64 -8.75 -2.50
C TYR A 62 2.57 -9.83 -2.62
N GLN A 63 2.77 -10.91 -1.87
CA GLN A 63 1.76 -11.95 -1.70
C GLN A 63 0.74 -11.48 -0.65
N ALA A 64 -0.54 -11.72 -0.92
CA ALA A 64 -1.63 -11.37 -0.02
C ALA A 64 -2.65 -12.50 0.08
N THR A 65 -3.45 -12.45 1.14
CA THR A 65 -4.65 -13.28 1.28
C THR A 65 -5.88 -12.43 1.05
N ALA A 66 -6.72 -12.85 0.11
CA ALA A 66 -7.99 -12.21 -0.19
C ALA A 66 -9.08 -12.66 0.81
N VAL A 67 -9.68 -11.69 1.49
CA VAL A 67 -10.75 -11.88 2.47
C VAL A 67 -11.99 -11.12 2.00
N VAL A 68 -13.08 -11.83 1.72
CA VAL A 68 -14.35 -11.21 1.35
C VAL A 68 -15.01 -10.64 2.61
N LEU A 69 -15.22 -9.32 2.66
CA LEU A 69 -15.91 -8.67 3.75
C LEU A 69 -17.39 -9.08 3.73
N ARG A 70 -17.98 -9.24 4.91
CA ARG A 70 -19.36 -9.71 5.08
C ARG A 70 -20.18 -8.74 5.93
N ASP A 71 -21.49 -8.82 5.75
CA ASP A 71 -22.51 -8.19 6.60
C ASP A 71 -22.19 -6.71 6.91
N ALA A 72 -22.26 -6.32 8.18
CA ALA A 72 -22.10 -4.95 8.64
C ALA A 72 -20.73 -4.35 8.25
N GLU A 73 -19.64 -5.10 8.38
CA GLU A 73 -18.30 -4.60 8.00
C GLU A 73 -18.26 -4.24 6.52
N ARG A 74 -18.84 -5.11 5.67
CA ARG A 74 -18.91 -4.84 4.22
C ARG A 74 -19.72 -3.58 3.94
N ASP A 75 -20.88 -3.43 4.57
CA ASP A 75 -21.78 -2.30 4.34
C ASP A 75 -21.15 -0.98 4.80
N GLU A 76 -20.51 -0.95 5.96
CA GLU A 76 -19.79 0.21 6.48
C GLU A 76 -18.63 0.62 5.58
N VAL A 77 -17.79 -0.34 5.18
CA VAL A 77 -16.67 -0.09 4.27
C VAL A 77 -17.19 0.39 2.91
N PHE A 78 -18.21 -0.27 2.35
CA PHE A 78 -18.76 0.13 1.05
C PHE A 78 -19.35 1.53 1.08
N ALA A 79 -20.03 1.92 2.18
CA ALA A 79 -20.52 3.28 2.36
C ALA A 79 -19.38 4.32 2.30
N ARG A 80 -18.26 4.08 3.01
CA ARG A 80 -17.06 4.94 2.92
C ARG A 80 -16.52 5.04 1.49
N LEU A 81 -16.50 3.93 0.74
CA LEU A 81 -16.05 3.95 -0.65
C LEU A 81 -16.97 4.79 -1.54
N VAL A 82 -18.28 4.74 -1.33
CA VAL A 82 -19.27 5.56 -2.04
C VAL A 82 -19.13 7.04 -1.70
N GLU A 83 -18.83 7.37 -0.44
CA GLU A 83 -18.54 8.75 -0.03
C GLU A 83 -17.29 9.30 -0.73
N ALA A 84 -16.25 8.48 -0.88
CA ALA A 84 -15.03 8.85 -1.59
C ALA A 84 -15.22 8.94 -3.12
N ASP A 85 -16.03 8.04 -3.70
CA ASP A 85 -16.38 8.02 -5.12
C ASP A 85 -17.80 7.49 -5.34
N ALA A 86 -18.71 8.40 -5.69
CA ALA A 86 -20.12 8.09 -5.90
C ALA A 86 -20.36 7.05 -7.02
N GLY A 87 -19.39 6.84 -7.92
CA GLY A 87 -19.48 5.86 -9.02
C GLY A 87 -19.73 4.43 -8.53
N TRP A 88 -19.26 4.05 -7.34
CA TRP A 88 -19.54 2.74 -6.76
C TRP A 88 -21.01 2.54 -6.42
N GLY A 89 -21.64 3.61 -5.91
CA GLY A 89 -23.07 3.60 -5.59
C GLY A 89 -23.90 3.43 -6.85
N GLU A 90 -23.50 4.06 -7.95
CA GLU A 90 -24.15 3.91 -9.25
C GLU A 90 -24.02 2.48 -9.81
N TYR A 91 -22.84 1.86 -9.71
CA TYR A 91 -22.67 0.46 -10.10
C TYR A 91 -23.54 -0.50 -9.27
N GLN A 92 -23.67 -0.27 -7.97
CA GLN A 92 -24.52 -1.10 -7.09
C GLN A 92 -26.00 -0.94 -7.43
N LYS A 93 -26.47 0.28 -7.74
CA LYS A 93 -27.85 0.52 -8.21
C LYS A 93 -28.14 -0.17 -9.54
N GLY A 94 -27.13 -0.32 -10.40
CA GLY A 94 -27.25 -0.95 -11.71
C GLY A 94 -27.42 -2.48 -11.69
N THR A 95 -27.40 -3.13 -10.51
CA THR A 95 -27.46 -4.58 -10.39
C THR A 95 -28.26 -5.04 -9.17
N THR A 96 -28.73 -6.29 -9.19
CA THR A 96 -29.46 -6.90 -8.07
C THR A 96 -28.54 -7.66 -7.10
N ARG A 97 -27.31 -7.96 -7.52
CA ARG A 97 -26.33 -8.61 -6.64
C ARG A 97 -25.68 -7.58 -5.74
N THR A 98 -25.35 -7.99 -4.54
CA THR A 98 -24.42 -7.24 -3.70
C THR A 98 -23.04 -7.19 -4.35
N LEU A 99 -22.46 -6.00 -4.48
CA LEU A 99 -21.07 -5.85 -4.91
C LEU A 99 -20.15 -6.30 -3.78
N PRO A 100 -19.29 -7.31 -4.00
CA PRO A 100 -18.39 -7.79 -2.97
C PRO A 100 -17.26 -6.78 -2.77
N VAL A 101 -16.92 -6.53 -1.50
CA VAL A 101 -15.71 -5.83 -1.10
C VAL A 101 -14.74 -6.87 -0.57
N VAL A 102 -13.51 -6.84 -1.08
CA VAL A 102 -12.47 -7.80 -0.73
C VAL A 102 -11.30 -7.05 -0.13
N ALA A 103 -10.90 -7.43 1.07
CA ALA A 103 -9.66 -7.03 1.70
C ALA A 103 -8.51 -7.93 1.23
N LEU A 104 -7.43 -7.32 0.77
CA LEU A 104 -6.16 -7.96 0.43
C LEU A 104 -5.22 -7.70 1.60
N VAL A 105 -5.06 -8.72 2.44
CA VAL A 105 -4.21 -8.66 3.63
C VAL A 105 -2.84 -9.18 3.25
N SER A 106 -1.81 -8.34 3.34
CA SER A 106 -0.46 -8.74 2.97
C SER A 106 0.02 -9.92 3.83
N GLN A 107 0.72 -10.86 3.20
CA GLN A 107 1.41 -11.92 3.91
C GLN A 107 2.84 -11.47 4.26
N PRO A 108 3.30 -11.70 5.50
CA PRO A 108 4.71 -11.54 5.83
C PRO A 108 5.53 -12.52 5.00
N GLY A 109 6.44 -12.02 4.17
CA GLY A 109 7.34 -12.85 3.38
C GLY A 109 8.36 -12.00 2.61
N PRO A 110 9.54 -12.55 2.32
CA PRO A 110 10.51 -11.84 1.49
C PRO A 110 9.90 -11.62 0.09
N PRO A 111 10.17 -10.47 -0.54
CA PRO A 111 9.69 -10.17 -1.88
C PRO A 111 10.16 -11.21 -2.89
N SER A 112 9.31 -11.52 -3.87
CA SER A 112 9.57 -12.53 -4.89
C SER A 112 10.57 -12.05 -5.94
N GLY A 113 11.80 -12.54 -5.87
CA GLY A 113 12.85 -12.34 -6.87
C GLY A 113 14.22 -12.64 -6.26
N GLY A 114 15.12 -13.32 -6.98
CA GLY A 114 16.44 -13.75 -6.48
C GLY A 114 17.44 -12.64 -6.15
N SER A 115 16.98 -11.45 -5.80
CA SER A 115 17.75 -10.35 -5.23
C SER A 115 17.96 -10.56 -3.74
N SER A 116 19.09 -10.12 -3.19
CA SER A 116 19.28 -10.10 -1.74
C SER A 116 18.22 -9.22 -1.07
N PHE A 117 17.95 -9.46 0.21
CA PHE A 117 17.02 -8.61 0.96
C PHE A 117 17.51 -7.15 0.98
N ALA A 118 18.84 -6.95 1.05
CA ALA A 118 19.49 -5.64 0.90
C ALA A 118 19.16 -4.94 -0.43
N ASP A 119 19.17 -5.67 -1.54
CA ASP A 119 18.83 -5.12 -2.87
C ASP A 119 17.36 -4.75 -2.96
N THR A 120 16.48 -5.54 -2.35
CA THR A 120 15.06 -5.20 -2.32
C THR A 120 14.80 -3.97 -1.48
N LEU A 121 15.40 -3.88 -0.29
CA LEU A 121 15.27 -2.72 0.59
C LEU A 121 15.68 -1.42 -0.15
N LYS A 122 16.86 -1.44 -0.78
CA LYS A 122 17.33 -0.34 -1.63
C LYS A 122 16.37 0.02 -2.77
N THR A 123 15.74 -0.98 -3.37
CA THR A 123 14.78 -0.76 -4.48
C THR A 123 13.53 -0.05 -3.98
N ILE A 124 13.01 -0.49 -2.84
CA ILE A 124 11.87 0.14 -2.15
C ILE A 124 12.21 1.59 -1.77
N HIS A 125 13.37 1.83 -1.17
CA HIS A 125 13.78 3.18 -0.78
C HIS A 125 13.91 4.12 -1.98
N LYS A 126 14.52 3.66 -3.07
CA LYS A 126 14.63 4.44 -4.32
C LYS A 126 13.26 4.80 -4.88
N ALA A 127 12.29 3.90 -4.80
CA ALA A 127 10.93 4.17 -5.22
C ALA A 127 10.28 5.28 -4.39
N PHE A 128 10.38 5.23 -3.06
CA PHE A 128 9.87 6.30 -2.19
C PHE A 128 10.49 7.66 -2.49
N ARG A 129 11.83 7.72 -2.60
CA ARG A 129 12.54 8.97 -2.93
C ARG A 129 12.05 9.56 -4.25
N ARG A 130 11.87 8.72 -5.28
CA ARG A 130 11.40 9.15 -6.60
C ARG A 130 9.98 9.69 -6.57
N GLU A 131 9.04 8.98 -5.95
CA GLU A 131 7.64 9.39 -5.95
C GLU A 131 7.40 10.66 -5.14
N LEU A 132 8.02 10.80 -3.97
CA LEU A 132 7.91 12.04 -3.20
C LEU A 132 8.49 13.25 -3.96
N ALA A 133 9.56 13.06 -4.71
CA ALA A 133 10.09 14.11 -5.58
C ALA A 133 9.09 14.52 -6.69
N LEU A 134 8.35 13.57 -7.26
CA LEU A 134 7.29 13.84 -8.24
C LEU A 134 6.10 14.58 -7.61
N ILE A 135 5.64 14.11 -6.45
CA ILE A 135 4.56 14.74 -5.67
C ILE A 135 4.93 16.20 -5.34
N ARG A 136 6.13 16.42 -4.81
CA ARG A 136 6.66 17.74 -4.50
C ARG A 136 6.73 18.63 -5.74
N HIS A 137 7.21 18.11 -6.86
CA HIS A 137 7.30 18.85 -8.10
C HIS A 137 5.94 19.38 -8.56
N GLU A 138 4.91 18.51 -8.58
CA GLU A 138 3.56 18.90 -8.96
C GLU A 138 3.01 20.00 -8.04
N ILE A 139 3.15 19.83 -6.72
CA ILE A 139 2.63 20.81 -5.75
C ILE A 139 3.31 22.17 -5.97
N ALA A 140 4.62 22.17 -6.21
CA ALA A 140 5.38 23.38 -6.47
C ALA A 140 4.97 24.08 -7.78
N THR A 141 4.56 23.33 -8.82
CA THR A 141 4.16 23.90 -10.11
C THR A 141 2.69 24.33 -10.15
N SER A 142 1.81 23.53 -9.56
CA SER A 142 0.35 23.61 -9.73
C SER A 142 -0.35 24.19 -8.50
N GLY A 143 0.36 24.32 -7.37
CA GLY A 143 -0.17 24.79 -6.08
C GLY A 143 -1.20 23.85 -5.44
N THR A 144 -1.55 22.74 -6.11
CA THR A 144 -2.53 21.75 -5.69
C THR A 144 -2.11 20.36 -6.20
N LEU A 145 -2.67 19.31 -5.62
CA LEU A 145 -2.56 17.95 -6.17
C LEU A 145 -3.73 17.69 -7.11
N GLY A 146 -3.44 17.31 -8.36
CA GLY A 146 -4.45 16.71 -9.24
C GLY A 146 -5.04 15.44 -8.61
N ALA A 147 -6.29 15.09 -8.93
CA ALA A 147 -7.00 13.96 -8.32
C ALA A 147 -6.22 12.63 -8.40
N GLN A 148 -5.53 12.37 -9.52
CA GLN A 148 -4.69 11.18 -9.69
C GLN A 148 -3.45 11.20 -8.78
N LEU A 149 -2.80 12.35 -8.62
CA LEU A 149 -1.62 12.47 -7.77
C LEU A 149 -1.99 12.47 -6.28
N ARG A 150 -3.22 12.86 -5.92
CA ARG A 150 -3.74 12.66 -4.57
C ARG A 150 -3.88 11.17 -4.23
N ILE A 151 -4.39 10.36 -5.16
CA ILE A 151 -4.42 8.89 -5.00
C ILE A 151 -3.01 8.33 -4.87
N ASN A 152 -2.07 8.81 -5.69
CA ASN A 152 -0.66 8.38 -5.62
C ASN A 152 0.00 8.81 -4.29
N CYS A 153 -0.30 10.01 -3.78
CA CYS A 153 0.19 10.50 -2.49
C CYS A 153 -0.27 9.58 -1.36
N LEU A 154 -1.57 9.25 -1.31
CA LEU A 154 -2.08 8.30 -0.32
C LEU A 154 -1.43 6.92 -0.46
N THR A 155 -1.24 6.45 -1.69
CA THR A 155 -0.54 5.18 -1.98
C THR A 155 0.87 5.17 -1.40
N VAL A 156 1.62 6.25 -1.59
CA VAL A 156 2.97 6.41 -1.05
C VAL A 156 2.92 6.45 0.47
N CYS A 157 1.98 7.18 1.06
CA CYS A 157 1.82 7.25 2.51
C CYS A 157 1.61 5.88 3.15
N GLN A 158 0.69 5.09 2.62
CA GLN A 158 0.46 3.74 3.16
C GLN A 158 1.58 2.78 2.82
N GLY A 159 2.17 2.87 1.62
CA GLY A 159 3.33 2.06 1.27
C GLY A 159 4.47 2.26 2.27
N LEU A 160 4.72 3.53 2.64
CA LEU A 160 5.74 3.90 3.61
C LEU A 160 5.39 3.41 5.02
N HIS A 161 4.13 3.59 5.44
CA HIS A 161 3.64 3.07 6.72
C HIS A 161 3.79 1.54 6.83
N TYR A 162 3.43 0.82 5.76
CA TYR A 162 3.53 -0.64 5.71
C TYR A 162 4.98 -1.12 5.76
N HIS A 163 5.86 -0.48 5.00
CA HIS A 163 7.30 -0.75 4.97
C HIS A 163 7.93 -0.57 6.36
N HIS A 164 7.76 0.60 6.98
CA HIS A 164 8.30 0.89 8.30
C HIS A 164 7.73 -0.04 9.38
N THR A 165 6.42 -0.35 9.32
CA THR A 165 5.80 -1.30 10.26
C THR A 165 6.38 -2.71 10.09
N GLY A 166 6.62 -3.14 8.85
CA GLY A 166 7.23 -4.43 8.54
C GLY A 166 8.66 -4.53 9.09
N GLU A 167 9.42 -3.44 9.03
CA GLU A 167 10.76 -3.37 9.60
C GLU A 167 10.74 -3.41 11.13
N SER A 168 9.91 -2.56 11.74
CA SER A 168 9.74 -2.47 13.19
C SER A 168 9.29 -3.78 13.82
N ALA A 169 8.31 -4.45 13.20
CA ALA A 169 7.73 -5.68 13.75
C ALA A 169 8.50 -6.94 13.35
N GLY A 170 9.27 -6.90 12.26
CA GLY A 170 9.90 -8.08 11.66
C GLY A 170 11.42 -7.96 11.56
N LEU A 171 11.90 -7.04 10.71
CA LEU A 171 13.32 -6.94 10.36
C LEU A 171 14.20 -6.60 11.57
N PHE A 172 13.85 -5.55 12.31
CA PHE A 172 14.66 -5.03 13.40
C PHE A 172 14.83 -6.05 14.54
N PRO A 173 13.78 -6.73 15.03
CA PRO A 173 13.96 -7.82 15.99
C PRO A 173 14.85 -8.96 15.48
N ALA A 174 14.72 -9.33 14.19
CA ALA A 174 15.51 -10.40 13.58
C ALA A 174 17.00 -10.04 13.46
N LEU A 175 17.30 -8.77 13.15
CA LEU A 175 18.66 -8.23 13.14
C LEU A 175 19.24 -8.16 14.55
N LEU A 176 18.50 -7.64 15.54
CA LEU A 176 18.98 -7.57 16.94
C LEU A 176 19.27 -8.95 17.54
N ALA A 177 18.53 -9.98 17.16
CA ALA A 177 18.78 -11.34 17.61
C ALA A 177 20.12 -11.90 17.14
N GLN A 178 20.60 -11.45 15.97
CA GLN A 178 21.85 -11.91 15.35
C GLN A 178 23.02 -10.95 15.58
N HIS A 179 22.72 -9.65 15.67
CA HIS A 179 23.65 -8.52 15.75
C HIS A 179 23.22 -7.55 16.86
N PRO A 180 23.40 -7.91 18.14
CA PRO A 180 23.01 -7.04 19.27
C PRO A 180 23.70 -5.67 19.26
N GLU A 181 24.86 -5.55 18.60
CA GLU A 181 25.59 -4.30 18.40
C GLU A 181 24.80 -3.24 17.61
N LEU A 182 23.74 -3.63 16.89
CA LEU A 182 22.85 -2.72 16.18
C LEU A 182 21.81 -2.04 17.08
N GLY A 183 21.79 -2.34 18.38
CA GLY A 183 20.82 -1.84 19.35
C GLY A 183 20.58 -0.33 19.27
N ASP A 184 21.65 0.47 19.33
CA ASP A 184 21.55 1.92 19.36
C ASP A 184 21.03 2.49 18.03
N VAL A 185 21.48 1.95 16.90
CA VAL A 185 21.03 2.45 15.59
C VAL A 185 19.59 2.04 15.29
N ILE A 186 19.18 0.83 15.66
CA ILE A 186 17.80 0.38 15.51
C ILE A 186 16.84 1.19 16.39
N ALA A 187 17.26 1.57 17.61
CA ALA A 187 16.46 2.46 18.46
C ALA A 187 16.26 3.85 17.81
N VAL A 188 17.28 4.38 17.14
CA VAL A 188 17.17 5.63 16.37
C VAL A 188 16.21 5.46 15.19
N LEU A 189 16.36 4.40 14.40
CA LEU A 189 15.48 4.12 13.25
C LEU A 189 14.02 3.95 13.68
N GLN A 190 13.77 3.25 14.78
CA GLN A 190 12.43 3.09 15.33
C GLN A 190 11.78 4.42 15.72
N LYS A 191 12.56 5.34 16.32
CA LYS A 191 12.09 6.68 16.65
C LYS A 191 11.78 7.49 15.39
N GLU A 192 12.63 7.39 14.37
CA GLU A 192 12.41 8.03 13.06
C GLU A 192 11.14 7.46 12.38
N HIS A 193 10.84 6.16 12.51
CA HIS A 193 9.57 5.59 12.04
C HIS A 193 8.36 6.25 12.70
N ASP A 194 8.39 6.43 14.03
CA ASP A 194 7.30 7.05 14.78
C ASP A 194 7.09 8.52 14.35
N GLU A 195 8.18 9.26 14.14
CA GLU A 195 8.15 10.66 13.68
C GLU A 195 7.57 10.78 12.26
N ILE A 196 8.03 9.92 11.34
CA ILE A 196 7.53 9.88 9.96
C ILE A 196 6.06 9.47 9.94
N ALA A 197 5.62 8.52 10.77
CA ALA A 197 4.22 8.10 10.85
C ALA A 197 3.28 9.26 11.24
N VAL A 198 3.73 10.16 12.11
CA VAL A 198 2.98 11.39 12.44
C VAL A 198 2.83 12.28 11.22
N LEU A 199 3.92 12.55 10.49
CA LEU A 199 3.90 13.39 9.28
C LEU A 199 2.99 12.81 8.20
N LEU A 200 3.02 11.49 7.99
CA LEU A 200 2.13 10.83 7.03
C LEU A 200 0.67 10.98 7.43
N GLY A 201 0.35 10.79 8.72
CA GLY A 201 -1.02 10.94 9.23
C GLY A 201 -1.53 12.39 9.16
N GLU A 202 -0.64 13.39 9.23
CA GLU A 202 -0.98 14.79 8.98
C GLU A 202 -1.25 15.04 7.49
N LEU A 203 -0.40 14.51 6.60
CA LEU A 203 -0.53 14.65 5.15
C LEU A 203 -1.82 14.02 4.62
N GLU A 204 -2.23 12.86 5.16
CA GLU A 204 -3.49 12.18 4.79
C GLU A 204 -4.74 13.02 5.13
N LYS A 205 -4.67 13.83 6.19
CA LYS A 205 -5.79 14.66 6.67
C LYS A 205 -5.93 15.98 5.92
N LEU A 206 -4.94 16.36 5.10
CA LEU A 206 -4.88 17.70 4.54
C LEU A 206 -5.64 17.88 3.22
N VAL A 207 -6.53 18.86 3.26
CA VAL A 207 -7.09 19.60 2.12
C VAL A 207 -6.89 21.07 2.44
N GLY A 208 -5.68 21.64 2.23
CA GLY A 208 -5.37 22.97 2.77
C GLY A 208 -4.04 23.61 2.38
N SER A 209 -3.82 24.83 2.90
CA SER A 209 -2.96 25.90 2.36
C SER A 209 -1.44 25.82 2.62
N ASP A 210 -0.92 24.76 3.23
CA ASP A 210 0.53 24.57 3.46
C ASP A 210 1.02 23.16 3.08
N LEU A 211 0.49 22.64 1.98
CA LEU A 211 0.83 21.30 1.50
C LEU A 211 2.31 21.17 1.10
N LEU A 212 2.91 22.22 0.53
CA LEU A 212 4.30 22.17 0.05
C LEU A 212 5.31 22.09 1.20
N GLY A 213 5.12 22.88 2.27
CA GLY A 213 6.01 22.88 3.43
C GLY A 213 6.03 21.52 4.13
N GLN A 214 4.87 20.87 4.25
CA GLN A 214 4.78 19.55 4.86
C GLN A 214 5.38 18.44 4.01
N VAL A 215 5.20 18.51 2.69
CA VAL A 215 5.88 17.56 1.78
C VAL A 215 7.40 17.77 1.83
N ASP A 216 7.88 19.01 1.93
CA ASP A 216 9.31 19.31 2.09
C ASP A 216 9.88 18.71 3.39
N GLU A 217 9.16 18.87 4.51
CA GLU A 217 9.57 18.30 5.79
C GLU A 217 9.59 16.77 5.76
N LEU A 218 8.54 16.14 5.22
CA LEU A 218 8.47 14.69 5.05
C LEU A 218 9.63 14.16 4.19
N ILE A 219 9.94 14.84 3.09
CA ILE A 219 11.07 14.45 2.21
C ILE A 219 12.40 14.57 2.93
N ALA A 220 12.62 15.64 3.70
CA ALA A 220 13.86 15.83 4.42
C ALA A 220 14.07 14.75 5.48
N GLN A 221 13.05 14.49 6.31
CA GLN A 221 13.10 13.47 7.35
C GLN A 221 13.24 12.07 6.76
N LEU A 222 12.44 11.72 5.75
CA LEU A 222 12.49 10.40 5.14
C LEU A 222 13.85 10.14 4.48
N ASN A 223 14.41 11.09 3.72
CA ASN A 223 15.72 10.87 3.10
C ASN A 223 16.82 10.65 4.14
N ALA A 224 16.83 11.44 5.22
CA ALA A 224 17.79 11.27 6.30
C ALA A 224 17.67 9.90 6.98
N HIS A 225 16.42 9.45 7.19
CA HIS A 225 16.11 8.13 7.73
C HIS A 225 16.59 7.00 6.81
N LEU A 226 16.17 7.00 5.53
CA LEU A 226 16.54 5.97 4.57
C LEU A 226 18.05 5.90 4.34
N ASP A 227 18.75 7.03 4.32
CA ASP A 227 20.22 7.07 4.19
C ASP A 227 20.91 6.43 5.41
N ARG A 228 20.37 6.66 6.62
CA ARG A 228 20.89 6.05 7.85
C ARG A 228 20.64 4.55 7.86
N GLU A 229 19.44 4.13 7.51
CA GLU A 229 19.07 2.72 7.46
C GLU A 229 19.94 1.97 6.45
N GLU A 230 20.08 2.50 5.24
CA GLU A 230 20.90 1.87 4.20
C GLU A 230 22.37 1.74 4.61
N ALA A 231 22.94 2.78 5.24
CA ALA A 231 24.31 2.76 5.70
C ALA A 231 24.53 1.77 6.85
N ALA A 232 23.56 1.65 7.75
CA ALA A 232 23.68 0.87 8.97
C ALA A 232 23.35 -0.62 8.76
N LEU A 233 22.26 -0.93 8.04
CA LEU A 233 21.68 -2.27 8.05
C LEU A 233 22.08 -3.12 6.84
N LEU A 234 22.29 -2.53 5.67
CA LEU A 234 22.59 -3.31 4.45
C LEU A 234 23.82 -4.21 4.53
N PRO A 235 24.90 -3.89 5.28
CA PRO A 235 26.01 -4.82 5.47
C PRO A 235 25.63 -6.14 6.17
N TYR A 236 24.45 -6.21 6.78
CA TYR A 236 23.95 -7.33 7.58
C TYR A 236 22.77 -8.06 6.92
N LEU A 237 22.42 -7.69 5.68
CA LEU A 237 21.26 -8.19 4.91
C LEU A 237 21.71 -8.86 3.61
#